data_AF-A0A4Y2UXZ2-F1
#
_entry.id   AF-A0A4Y2UXZ2-F1
#
_cell.length_a   1.000
_cell.length_b   1.000
_cell.length_c   1.000
_cell.angle_alpha   90.00
_cell.angle_beta   90.00
_cell.angle_gamma   90.00
#
_symmetry.space_group_name_H-M   'P 1'
#
loop_
_entity.id
_entity.type
_entity.pdbx_description
1 polymer ?
#
loop_
_entity_poly.entity_id
_entity_poly.type
_entity_poly.pdbx_seq_one_letter_code
_entity_poly.pdbx_strand_id
1 'polypeptide(L)'
;MKLTENMRAFDSEKEFASWLLHVGEGESGEKIQLPPFCYPEIQDPVQQFFSDIDFKTVAPEELKGRAILTVTNDLSMQINNRVLECMPGNEVKV
;
A
#
# COMPACT_ATOMS: atom_id res chain seq x y z
N MET A 1 5.55 27.23 16.43
CA MET A 1 4.18 26.84 16.01
C MET A 1 4.17 25.33 15.86
N LYS A 2 3.26 24.60 16.53
CA LYS A 2 3.09 23.15 16.38
C LYS A 2 1.78 22.92 15.63
N LEU A 3 1.82 22.17 14.53
CA LEU A 3 0.61 21.70 13.88
C LEU A 3 0.02 20.56 14.72
N THR A 4 -1.26 20.63 15.05
CA THR A 4 -1.93 19.70 15.98
C THR A 4 -3.02 18.86 15.33
N GLU A 5 -3.35 19.15 14.07
CA GLU A 5 -4.44 18.49 13.34
C GLU A 5 -3.86 17.63 12.20
N ASN A 6 -4.35 16.40 12.10
CA ASN A 6 -3.95 15.46 11.06
C ASN A 6 -4.85 15.64 9.84
N MET A 7 -4.29 16.19 8.76
CA MET A 7 -5.01 16.43 7.49
C MET A 7 -5.00 15.24 6.52
N ARG A 8 -4.37 14.11 6.89
CA ARG A 8 -4.22 12.93 6.03
C ARG A 8 -5.11 11.76 6.40
N ALA A 9 -5.50 11.64 7.67
CA ALA A 9 -6.45 10.64 8.13
C ALA A 9 -7.88 11.21 8.07
N PHE A 10 -8.88 10.37 7.81
CA PHE A 10 -10.27 10.80 7.87
C PHE A 10 -10.72 11.04 9.32
N ASP A 11 -11.75 11.88 9.52
CA ASP A 11 -12.32 12.15 10.85
C ASP A 11 -12.85 10.89 11.56
N SER A 12 -13.21 9.86 10.79
CA SER A 12 -13.64 8.55 11.29
C SER A 12 -12.47 7.67 11.75
N GLU A 13 -11.23 7.99 11.39
CA GLU A 13 -10.03 7.17 11.61
C GLU A 13 -9.19 7.63 12.81
N LYS A 14 -9.85 8.11 13.89
CA LYS A 14 -9.16 8.70 15.04
C LYS A 14 -8.18 7.76 15.73
N GLU A 15 -8.52 6.46 15.82
CA GLU A 15 -7.64 5.45 16.40
C GLU A 15 -6.38 5.24 15.54
N PHE A 16 -6.54 5.16 14.23
CA PHE A 16 -5.43 5.04 13.29
C PHE A 16 -4.55 6.29 13.29
N ALA A 17 -5.15 7.48 13.30
CA ALA A 17 -4.42 8.75 13.41
C ALA A 17 -3.60 8.83 14.70
N SER A 18 -4.17 8.37 15.82
CA SER A 18 -3.48 8.31 17.11
C SER A 18 -2.32 7.31 17.10
N TRP A 19 -2.52 6.16 16.44
CA TRP A 19 -1.46 5.17 16.26
C TRP A 19 -0.30 5.70 15.39
N LEU A 20 -0.59 6.41 14.30
CA LEU A 20 0.43 7.06 13.47
C LEU A 20 1.24 8.10 14.26
N LEU A 21 0.59 8.87 15.13
CA LEU A 21 1.28 9.84 15.98
C LEU A 21 2.24 9.11 16.95
N HIS A 22 1.78 8.05 17.60
CA HIS A 22 2.62 7.24 18.47
C HIS A 22 3.84 6.67 17.74
N VAL A 23 3.66 6.14 16.52
CA VAL A 23 4.76 5.66 15.68
C VAL A 23 5.75 6.79 15.33
N GLY A 24 5.25 7.99 15.04
CA GLY A 24 6.10 9.15 14.71
C GLY A 24 6.84 9.76 15.91
N GLU A 25 6.34 9.54 17.13
CA GLU A 25 6.96 9.97 18.38
C GLU A 25 7.92 8.92 18.97
N GLY A 26 7.88 7.68 18.46
CA GLY A 26 8.72 6.58 18.92
C GLY A 26 10.21 6.75 18.63
N GLU A 27 11.04 6.01 19.37
CA GLU A 27 12.50 6.05 19.22
C GLU A 27 13.03 4.96 18.27
N SER A 28 14.23 5.16 17.75
CA SER A 28 14.88 4.17 16.90
C SER A 28 15.14 2.87 17.67
N GLY A 29 14.68 1.74 17.12
CA GLY A 29 14.79 0.42 17.76
C GLY A 29 13.64 0.08 18.69
N GLU A 30 12.69 1.00 18.90
CA GLU A 30 11.44 0.70 19.58
C GLU A 30 10.60 -0.31 18.78
N LYS A 31 9.99 -1.27 19.47
CA LYS A 31 9.12 -2.26 18.84
C LYS A 31 7.73 -1.67 18.68
N ILE A 32 7.33 -1.45 17.44
CA ILE A 32 5.97 -1.01 17.10
C ILE A 32 5.02 -2.20 17.14
N GLN A 33 3.89 -2.06 17.83
CA GLN A 33 2.76 -2.98 17.71
C GLN A 33 1.90 -2.56 16.51
N LEU A 34 1.78 -3.43 15.51
CA LEU A 34 0.93 -3.18 14.35
C LEU A 34 -0.55 -3.47 14.71
N PRO A 35 -1.50 -2.64 14.26
CA PRO A 35 -2.91 -2.93 14.35
C PRO A 35 -3.27 -4.26 13.66
N PRO A 36 -4.31 -4.98 14.10
CA PRO A 36 -4.68 -6.28 13.53
C PRO A 36 -4.95 -6.27 12.03
N PHE A 37 -5.50 -5.17 11.49
CA PHE A 37 -5.79 -5.03 10.06
C PHE A 37 -4.53 -4.89 9.19
N CYS A 38 -3.35 -4.70 9.78
CA CYS A 38 -2.09 -4.65 9.04
C CYS A 38 -1.54 -6.03 8.66
N TYR A 39 -2.06 -7.11 9.26
CA TYR A 39 -1.63 -8.46 8.93
C TYR A 39 -2.39 -8.94 7.68
N PRO A 40 -1.69 -9.36 6.62
CA PRO A 40 -2.33 -9.80 5.40
C PRO A 40 -3.03 -11.15 5.60
N GLU A 41 -4.19 -11.33 4.97
CA GLU A 41 -4.87 -12.62 4.91
C GLU A 41 -4.23 -13.53 3.85
N ILE A 42 -3.76 -12.96 2.75
CA ILE A 42 -3.08 -13.62 1.64
C ILE A 42 -1.62 -13.19 1.63
N GLN A 43 -0.70 -14.16 1.65
CA GLN A 43 0.73 -13.89 1.66
C GLN A 43 1.23 -13.21 0.38
N ASP A 44 0.57 -13.48 -0.75
CA ASP A 44 0.88 -12.86 -2.03
C ASP A 44 0.33 -11.42 -2.09
N PRO A 45 1.20 -10.39 -2.10
CA PRO A 45 0.76 -9.00 -2.06
C PRO A 45 -0.05 -8.58 -3.29
N VAL A 46 0.21 -9.17 -4.47
CA VAL A 46 -0.55 -8.83 -5.69
C VAL A 46 -1.96 -9.39 -5.59
N GLN A 47 -2.11 -10.63 -5.12
CA GLN A 47 -3.43 -11.23 -4.89
C GLN A 47 -4.18 -10.53 -3.75
N GLN A 48 -3.51 -10.19 -2.65
CA GLN A 48 -4.11 -9.45 -1.55
C GLN A 48 -4.70 -8.11 -2.01
N PHE A 49 -4.03 -7.38 -2.91
CA PHE A 49 -4.42 -6.03 -3.31
C PHE A 49 -5.24 -5.92 -4.59
N PHE A 50 -5.19 -6.91 -5.47
CA PHE A 50 -5.81 -6.85 -6.80
C PHE A 50 -6.71 -8.04 -7.10
N SER A 51 -7.06 -8.88 -6.11
CA SER A 51 -7.93 -10.05 -6.31
C SER A 51 -9.34 -9.71 -6.79
N ASP A 52 -9.81 -8.49 -6.52
CA ASP A 52 -11.10 -7.97 -6.95
C ASP A 52 -11.08 -7.37 -8.36
N ILE A 53 -9.91 -7.31 -9.01
CA ILE A 53 -9.74 -6.75 -10.34
C ILE A 53 -9.59 -7.84 -11.39
N ASP A 54 -10.39 -7.77 -12.47
CA ASP A 54 -10.08 -8.46 -13.71
C ASP A 54 -9.17 -7.58 -14.59
N PHE A 55 -7.86 -7.86 -14.56
CA PHE A 55 -6.89 -7.11 -15.33
C PHE A 55 -7.17 -7.10 -16.84
N LYS A 56 -7.92 -8.06 -17.38
CA LYS A 56 -8.24 -8.08 -18.82
C LYS A 56 -9.20 -6.98 -19.25
N THR A 57 -10.03 -6.50 -18.31
CA THR A 57 -11.06 -5.48 -18.57
C THR A 57 -10.90 -4.24 -17.71
N VAL A 58 -9.86 -4.18 -16.87
CA VAL A 58 -9.64 -3.11 -15.91
C VAL A 58 -9.54 -1.74 -16.59
N ALA A 59 -10.26 -0.76 -16.06
CA ALA A 59 -10.10 0.64 -16.43
C ALA A 59 -8.95 1.27 -15.61
N PRO A 60 -8.15 2.19 -16.17
CA PRO A 60 -7.08 2.87 -15.44
C PRO A 60 -7.53 3.50 -14.11
N GLU A 61 -8.80 3.92 -14.03
CA GLU A 61 -9.42 4.50 -12.84
C GLU A 61 -9.57 3.52 -11.68
N GLU A 62 -9.72 2.22 -11.94
CA GLU A 62 -9.84 1.17 -10.91
C GLU A 62 -8.50 0.86 -10.24
N LEU A 63 -7.40 1.14 -10.96
CA LEU A 63 -6.03 1.05 -10.44
C LEU A 63 -5.64 2.33 -9.68
N LYS A 64 -6.28 3.46 -9.98
CA LYS A 64 -6.00 4.75 -9.36
C LYS A 64 -6.33 4.71 -7.87
N GLY A 65 -5.31 4.85 -7.03
CA GLY A 65 -5.45 4.81 -5.57
C GLY A 65 -4.96 3.52 -4.92
N ARG A 66 -4.49 2.56 -5.72
CA ARG A 66 -3.81 1.36 -5.22
C ARG A 66 -2.30 1.53 -5.36
N ALA A 67 -1.55 1.26 -4.31
CA ALA A 67 -0.09 1.29 -4.32
C ALA A 67 0.47 0.22 -3.38
N ILE A 68 1.43 -0.56 -3.87
CA ILE A 68 2.21 -1.49 -3.06
C ILE A 68 3.57 -0.84 -2.80
N LEU A 69 3.90 -0.62 -1.53
CA LEU A 69 5.19 -0.10 -1.10
C LEU A 69 6.10 -1.26 -0.69
N THR A 70 7.37 -1.19 -1.07
CA THR A 70 8.38 -2.19 -0.71
C THR A 70 9.62 -1.49 -0.15
N VAL A 71 10.44 -2.24 0.58
CA VAL A 71 11.64 -1.71 1.24
C VAL A 71 12.76 -1.41 0.24
N THR A 72 12.82 -2.15 -0.87
CA THR A 72 13.90 -2.03 -1.87
C THR A 72 13.35 -1.89 -3.28
N ASN A 73 14.12 -1.25 -4.15
CA ASN A 73 13.76 -1.08 -5.55
C ASN A 73 13.71 -2.41 -6.32
N ASP A 74 14.55 -3.38 -5.97
CA ASP A 74 14.52 -4.69 -6.64
C ASP A 74 13.19 -5.41 -6.36
N LEU A 75 12.66 -5.29 -5.14
CA LEU A 75 11.35 -5.83 -4.80
C LEU A 75 10.22 -5.06 -5.48
N SER A 76 10.31 -3.72 -5.56
CA SER A 76 9.31 -2.93 -6.28
C SER A 76 9.27 -3.27 -7.77
N MET A 77 10.42 -3.48 -8.41
CA MET A 77 10.51 -3.90 -9.80
C MET A 77 9.91 -5.29 -10.03
N GLN A 78 10.18 -6.25 -9.14
CA GLN A 78 9.59 -7.59 -9.23
C GLN A 78 8.05 -7.54 -9.13
N ILE A 79 7.52 -6.76 -8.18
CA ILE A 79 6.07 -6.57 -8.04
C ILE A 79 5.47 -5.87 -9.26
N ASN A 80 6.11 -4.79 -9.74
CA ASN A 80 5.63 -4.05 -10.90
C ASN A 80 5.58 -4.93 -12.15
N ASN A 81 6.63 -5.70 -12.43
CA ASN A 81 6.64 -6.63 -13.56
C ASN A 81 5.53 -7.67 -13.44
N ARG A 82 5.31 -8.22 -12.24
CA ARG A 82 4.24 -9.20 -12.01
C ARG A 82 2.84 -8.61 -12.23
N VAL A 83 2.60 -7.37 -11.84
CA VAL A 83 1.35 -6.67 -12.12
C VAL A 83 1.21 -6.38 -13.62
N LEU A 84 2.29 -6.00 -14.29
CA LEU A 84 2.31 -5.76 -15.74
C LEU A 84 2.01 -7.04 -16.54
N GLU A 85 2.52 -8.21 -16.13
CA GLU A 85 2.23 -9.52 -16.74
C GLU A 85 0.73 -9.86 -16.74
N CYS A 86 -0.05 -9.29 -15.81
CA CYS A 86 -1.50 -9.48 -15.78
C CYS A 86 -2.25 -8.55 -16.74
N MET A 87 -1.64 -7.43 -17.16
CA MET A 87 -2.30 -6.43 -18.02
C MET A 87 -2.34 -6.88 -19.49
N PRO A 88 -3.44 -6.61 -20.21
CA PRO A 88 -3.53 -6.90 -21.63
C PRO A 88 -2.65 -5.94 -22.43
N GLY A 89 -1.82 -6.48 -23.33
CA GLY A 89 -0.98 -5.68 -24.23
C GLY A 89 0.32 -6.39 -24.57
N ASN A 90 1.02 -5.88 -25.59
CA ASN A 90 2.38 -6.32 -25.89
C ASN A 90 3.37 -5.39 -25.19
N GLU A 91 4.40 -5.97 -24.57
CA GLU A 91 5.56 -5.19 -24.12
C GLU A 91 6.20 -4.49 -25.32
N VAL A 92 6.26 -3.16 -25.26
CA VAL A 92 7.04 -2.38 -26.23
C VAL A 92 8.47 -2.31 -25.69
N LYS A 93 9.36 -3.11 -26.25
CA LYS A 93 10.81 -2.98 -25.99
C LYS A 93 11.29 -1.73 -26.71
N VAL A 94 11.64 -0.69 -25.94
CA VAL A 94 12.25 0.54 -26.43
C VAL A 94 13.77 0.40 -26.45
#